data_AF-A0A0P9Y489-F1
#
_entry.id   AF-A0A0P9Y489-F1
#
_cell.length_a   1.000
_cell.length_b   1.000
_cell.length_c   1.000
_cell.angle_alpha   90.00
_cell.angle_beta   90.00
_cell.angle_gamma   90.00
#
_symmetry.space_group_name_H-M   'P 1'
#
loop_
_entity.id
_entity.type
_entity.pdbx_description
1 polymer ?
#
loop_
_entity_poly.entity_id
_entity_poly.type
_entity_poly.pdbx_seq_one_letter_code
_entity_poly.pdbx_strand_id
1 'polypeptide(L)' 'MERLERLAAENARLQAENGHLLEQFVTWAYNAYLKGLSKEYLNTPLPRIDREVTLVEVDRRNDGGM' A
#
# COMPACT_ATOMS: atom_id res chain seq x y z
N MET A 1 33.03 -18.10 -2.12
CA MET A 1 31.75 -18.71 -2.55
C MET A 1 30.55 -18.11 -1.80
N GLU A 2 30.65 -17.89 -0.50
CA GLU A 2 29.60 -17.34 0.37
C GLU A 2 28.83 -16.10 -0.16
N ARG A 3 29.51 -15.12 -0.78
CA ARG A 3 28.82 -13.95 -1.36
C ARG A 3 27.88 -14.30 -2.52
N LEU A 4 28.26 -15.26 -3.36
CA LEU A 4 27.43 -15.69 -4.49
C LEU A 4 26.21 -16.44 -3.99
N GLU A 5 26.38 -17.31 -2.99
CA GLU A 5 25.29 -18.07 -2.38
C GLU A 5 24.28 -17.15 -1.69
N ARG A 6 24.77 -16.13 -0.94
CA ARG A 6 23.90 -15.12 -0.32
C ARG A 6 23.10 -14.34 -1.35
N LEU A 7 23.77 -13.86 -2.41
CA LEU A 7 23.12 -13.11 -3.47
C LEU A 7 22.10 -13.96 -4.24
N ALA A 8 22.39 -15.25 -4.46
CA ALA A 8 21.45 -16.17 -5.09
C ALA A 8 20.21 -16.41 -4.23
N ALA A 9 20.39 -16.61 -2.92
CA ALA A 9 19.28 -16.77 -1.98
C ALA A 9 18.41 -15.51 -1.89
N GLU A 10 19.04 -14.33 -1.83
CA GLU A 10 18.34 -13.05 -1.83
C GLU A 10 17.57 -12.83 -3.14
N ASN A 11 18.18 -13.14 -4.29
CA ASN A 11 17.52 -13.01 -5.57
C ASN A 11 16.29 -13.94 -5.67
N ALA A 12 16.42 -15.19 -5.24
CA ALA A 12 15.30 -16.13 -5.20
C ALA A 12 14.15 -15.64 -4.31
N ARG A 13 14.47 -15.09 -3.12
CA ARG A 13 13.47 -14.49 -2.22
C ARG A 13 12.77 -13.30 -2.88
N LEU A 14 13.53 -12.39 -3.50
CA LEU A 14 12.99 -11.21 -4.16
C LEU A 14 12.11 -11.58 -5.37
N GLN A 15 12.48 -12.62 -6.13
CA GLN A 15 11.64 -13.12 -7.22
C GLN A 15 10.31 -13.66 -6.73
N ALA A 16 10.31 -14.44 -5.64
CA ALA A 16 9.07 -14.96 -5.04
C ALA A 16 8.18 -13.81 -4.52
N GLU A 17 8.77 -12.86 -3.81
CA GLU A 17 8.05 -11.67 -3.30
C GLU A 17 7.48 -10.83 -4.45
N ASN A 18 8.24 -10.63 -5.52
CA ASN A 18 7.78 -9.93 -6.72
C ASN A 18 6.61 -10.65 -7.39
N GLY A 19 6.66 -11.98 -7.49
CA GLY A 19 5.56 -12.79 -8.00
C GLY A 19 4.26 -12.57 -7.22
N HIS A 20 4.33 -12.66 -5.89
CA HIS A 20 3.17 -12.42 -5.03
C HIS A 20 2.64 -10.97 -5.11
N LEU A 21 3.51 -9.98 -5.31
CA LEU A 21 3.09 -8.59 -5.51
C LEU A 21 2.39 -8.40 -6.86
N LEU A 22 2.87 -9.06 -7.92
CA LEU A 22 2.23 -9.04 -9.23
C LEU A 22 0.83 -9.68 -9.20
N GLU A 23 0.67 -10.81 -8.50
CA GLU A 23 -0.64 -11.46 -8.31
C GLU A 23 -1.64 -10.54 -7.59
N GLN A 24 -1.20 -9.86 -6.52
CA GLN A 24 -2.02 -8.88 -5.80
C GLN A 24 -2.36 -7.69 -6.69
N PHE A 25 -1.39 -7.17 -7.45
CA PHE A 25 -1.59 -6.06 -8.37
C PHE A 25 -2.66 -6.38 -9.43
N VAL A 26 -2.64 -7.58 -10.02
CA VAL A 26 -3.66 -8.02 -10.98
C VAL A 26 -5.04 -8.08 -10.32
N THR A 27 -5.13 -8.64 -9.11
CA THR A 27 -6.39 -8.73 -8.35
C THR A 27 -6.98 -7.34 -8.11
N TRP A 28 -6.16 -6.38 -7.67
CA TRP A 28 -6.60 -5.01 -7.44
C TRP A 28 -6.99 -4.29 -8.73
N ALA A 29 -6.23 -4.45 -9.80
CA ALA A 29 -6.54 -3.85 -11.10
C ALA A 29 -7.89 -4.35 -11.64
N TYR A 30 -8.16 -5.65 -11.52
CA TYR A 30 -9.45 -6.24 -11.90
C TYR A 30 -10.60 -5.68 -11.06
N ASN A 31 -10.45 -5.66 -9.73
CA ASN A 31 -11.48 -5.13 -8.84
C ASN A 31 -11.74 -3.64 -9.05
N ALA A 32 -10.68 -2.86 -9.32
CA ALA A 32 -10.78 -1.44 -9.64
C ALA A 32 -11.52 -1.21 -10.97
N TYR A 33 -11.23 -2.01 -11.99
CA TYR A 33 -11.96 -2.00 -13.26
C TYR A 33 -13.45 -2.29 -13.05
N LEU A 34 -13.81 -3.30 -12.25
CA LEU A 34 -15.21 -3.59 -11.89
C LEU A 34 -15.91 -2.42 -11.18
N LYS A 35 -15.15 -1.54 -10.52
CA LYS A 35 -15.63 -0.31 -9.86
C LYS A 35 -15.58 0.92 -10.77
N GLY A 36 -15.22 0.77 -12.04
CA GLY A 36 -15.17 1.85 -13.02
C GLY A 36 -13.97 2.79 -12.86
N LEU A 37 -12.92 2.37 -12.13
CA LEU A 37 -11.71 3.16 -11.99
C LEU A 37 -10.82 3.01 -13.23
N SER A 38 -10.31 4.13 -13.75
CA SER A 38 -9.37 4.12 -14.87
C SER A 38 -7.93 3.88 -14.41
N LYS A 39 -7.08 3.43 -15.33
CA LYS A 39 -5.65 3.27 -15.07
C LYS A 39 -5.00 4.61 -14.70
N GLU A 40 -5.40 5.69 -15.36
CA GLU A 40 -4.90 7.05 -15.11
C GLU A 40 -5.23 7.46 -13.67
N TYR A 41 -6.44 7.19 -13.20
CA TYR A 41 -6.86 7.44 -11.82
C TYR A 41 -6.04 6.60 -10.82
N LEU A 42 -5.83 5.31 -11.10
CA LEU A 42 -5.03 4.43 -10.23
C LEU A 42 -3.55 4.82 -10.14
N ASN A 43 -3.02 5.54 -11.15
CA ASN A 43 -1.66 6.07 -11.12
C ASN A 43 -1.56 7.47 -10.50
N THR A 44 -2.66 8.02 -9.97
CA THR A 44 -2.59 9.28 -9.24
C THR A 44 -1.75 9.10 -7.97
N PRO A 45 -0.91 10.08 -7.61
CA PRO A 45 -0.16 10.03 -6.38
C PRO A 45 -1.12 9.92 -5.20
N LEU A 46 -0.82 9.03 -4.26
CA LEU A 46 -1.58 8.94 -3.02
C LEU A 46 -1.55 10.29 -2.30
N PRO A 47 -2.68 10.73 -1.70
CA PRO A 47 -2.69 11.97 -0.94
C PRO A 47 -1.63 11.91 0.16
N ARG A 48 -0.96 13.04 0.39
CA ARG A 48 0.01 13.17 1.47
C ARG A 48 -0.74 13.02 2.79
N ILE A 49 -0.63 11.85 3.43
CA ILE A 49 -1.21 11.61 4.75
C ILE A 49 -0.28 12.26 5.77
N ASP A 50 -0.71 13.37 6.35
CA ASP A 50 -0.07 13.93 7.54
C ASP A 50 -0.54 13.11 8.75
N ARG A 51 0.28 12.15 9.19
CA ARG A 51 -0.09 11.17 10.23
C ARG A 51 -0.15 11.78 11.64
N GLU A 52 0.01 13.09 11.78
CA GLU A 52 -0.05 13.79 13.07
C GLU A 52 -1.48 14.26 13.44
N VAL A 53 -2.44 14.25 12.50
CA VAL A 53 -3.82 14.71 12.77
C VAL A 53 -4.75 13.51 12.95
N THR A 54 -4.67 12.83 14.09
CA THR A 54 -5.71 11.83 14.48
C THR A 54 -6.20 12.02 15.91
N LEU A 55 -5.66 12.93 16.71
CA LEU A 55 -6.06 13.08 18.12
C LEU A 55 -6.85 14.34 18.48
N VAL A 56 -7.05 15.31 17.57
CA VAL A 56 -7.61 16.62 17.96
C VAL A 56 -9.14 16.73 17.76
N GLU A 57 -9.77 15.88 16.94
CA GLU A 57 -11.23 15.96 16.71
C GLU A 57 -12.09 15.09 17.63
N VAL A 58 -11.48 14.18 18.38
CA VAL A 58 -12.21 13.35 19.36
C VAL A 58 -12.44 14.13 20.66
N ASP A 59 -11.52 15.03 21.03
CA ASP A 59 -11.56 15.76 22.31
C ASP A 59 -12.59 16.90 22.32
N ARG A 60 -12.75 17.62 21.19
CA ARG A 60 -13.67 18.78 21.08
C ARG A 60 -15.18 18.44 21.15
N ARG A 61 -15.57 17.17 21.17
CA ARG A 61 -16.99 16.76 21.26
C ARG A 61 -17.45 16.47 22.70
N ASN A 62 -16.56 16.43 23.69
CA ASN A 62 -16.90 16.04 25.06
C ASN A 62 -17.06 17.20 26.05
N ASP A 63 -16.74 18.44 25.67
CA ASP A 63 -16.67 19.56 26.64
C ASP A 63 -17.86 20.53 26.59
N GLY A 64 -18.98 20.10 26.00
CA GLY A 64 -20.15 20.96 25.73
C GLY A 64 -21.42 20.65 26.51
N GLY A 65 -21.33 20.17 27.77
CA GLY A 65 -22.50 19.79 28.55
C GLY A 65 -22.35 19.92 30.06
N MET A 66 -22.34 21.16 30.56
CA MET A 66 -23.05 21.58 31.78
C MET A 66 -23.34 23.08 31.74
#